data_AF-A0A674BW59-F1
#
_entry.id   AF-A0A674BW59-F1
#
_cell.length_a   1.000
_cell.length_b   1.000
_cell.length_c   1.000
_cell.angle_alpha   90.00
_cell.angle_beta   90.00
_cell.angle_gamma   90.00
#
_symmetry.space_group_name_H-M   'P 1'
#
loop_
_entity.id
_entity.type
_entity.pdbx_description
1 polymer ?
#
loop_
_entity_poly.entity_id
_entity_poly.type
_entity_poly.pdbx_seq_one_letter_code
_entity_poly.pdbx_strand_id
1 'polypeptide(L)'
;MTPDLLNFKKGWMSKLDENGEWKKHWFVLTDAGLRYYRDSGAEEKDDLDGEVDLKSCVKVSEFDVEKNYGFQIQTREAVVTLSAMTAGIRRNWIEVLRKSVRPSSSPDLTQLPDSSSDKENSRSLASTHRPPSRHGDAGSEITTSSVRRFDCVELSPVPVPSSPLPATQREAGEGQGREHAQWQEERSRDMTSSTWEQVLSRKGPGVGSDPRIRAEEEIEKKWAEFERLPLKEMRSLLPMGSRSSHPANEALQREVASLRQQLERLQGGGWGGGRVGGGSCGREAMCGRSLQAMERAHKQALEELQKQHARETRELERDRDRVLREETQDTAQVMETLKKAHREELEREVEKAKRLGGGSANTQTLRTQQQLETQALQRELSGLSERYSQKCLELNRAEQSNCEREKGIARKESELEQLRKENQDLQARLTEEISRMRSVVTGQGSEGVSHDNQDRPSCELEVLLRVKENELQYLHKEISCLRNELQFLNTEKQSACERYKEVHGELSGMKSRSEREIQSLREHLRLAMVALQEGQKLGNSLEH
;
A
#
# COMPACT_ATOMS: atom_id res chain seq x y z
N MET A 1 -24.55 -17.96 17.25
CA MET A 1 -23.38 -17.54 18.03
C MET A 1 -22.15 -18.16 17.38
N THR A 2 -21.43 -17.40 16.56
CA THR A 2 -20.12 -17.80 15.99
C THR A 2 -19.03 -17.46 16.99
N PRO A 3 -18.08 -18.37 17.31
CA PRO A 3 -16.96 -18.04 18.17
C PRO A 3 -16.02 -17.05 17.48
N ASP A 4 -15.46 -16.11 18.25
CA ASP A 4 -14.68 -14.99 17.71
C ASP A 4 -13.41 -15.45 16.98
N LEU A 5 -13.22 -14.94 15.76
CA LEU A 5 -12.07 -15.19 14.88
C LEU A 5 -10.74 -14.57 15.38
N LEU A 6 -10.64 -14.22 16.66
CA LEU A 6 -9.52 -13.48 17.25
C LEU A 6 -8.29 -14.35 17.61
N ASN A 7 -8.41 -15.68 17.57
CA ASN A 7 -7.50 -16.58 18.28
C ASN A 7 -6.53 -17.41 17.40
N PHE A 8 -6.48 -17.20 16.08
CA PHE A 8 -5.62 -17.99 15.17
C PHE A 8 -4.56 -17.14 14.47
N LYS A 9 -3.65 -16.56 15.25
CA LYS A 9 -2.50 -15.81 14.72
C LYS A 9 -1.32 -16.76 14.46
N LYS A 10 -0.89 -16.90 13.21
CA LYS A 10 0.27 -17.73 12.82
C LYS A 10 1.37 -16.89 12.18
N GLY A 11 2.62 -17.35 12.25
CA GLY A 11 3.72 -16.73 11.51
C GLY A 11 5.13 -17.04 12.02
N TRP A 12 6.12 -16.77 11.19
CA TRP A 12 7.53 -16.93 11.53
C TRP A 12 8.03 -15.84 12.50
N MET A 13 8.74 -16.26 13.54
CA MET A 13 9.54 -15.38 14.41
C MET A 13 10.84 -16.11 14.79
N SER A 14 11.82 -15.38 15.35
CA SER A 14 12.99 -15.99 15.97
C SER A 14 12.82 -16.04 17.49
N LYS A 15 13.23 -17.15 18.10
CA LYS A 15 13.32 -17.34 19.54
C LYS A 15 14.79 -17.32 19.95
N LEU A 16 15.08 -16.73 21.10
CA LEU A 16 16.36 -16.90 21.77
C LEU A 16 16.34 -18.22 22.55
N ASP A 17 17.29 -19.09 22.28
CA ASP A 17 17.49 -20.33 23.03
C ASP A 17 18.44 -20.14 24.21
N GLU A 18 18.47 -21.13 25.11
CA GLU A 18 19.28 -21.12 26.34
C GLU A 18 20.78 -20.95 26.06
N ASN A 19 21.24 -21.36 24.89
CA ASN A 19 22.62 -21.20 24.40
C ASN A 19 22.93 -19.77 23.91
N GLY A 20 21.98 -18.83 23.95
CA GLY A 20 22.11 -17.48 23.39
C GLY A 20 21.95 -17.39 21.87
N GLU A 21 21.61 -18.50 21.20
CA GLU A 21 21.42 -18.54 19.75
C GLU A 21 19.98 -18.19 19.33
N TRP A 22 19.86 -17.53 18.18
CA TRP A 22 18.57 -17.15 17.60
C TRP A 22 18.08 -18.16 16.57
N LYS A 23 17.09 -18.99 16.94
CA LYS A 23 16.48 -19.98 16.04
C LYS A 23 15.11 -19.54 15.54
N LYS A 24 14.89 -19.67 14.24
CA LYS A 24 13.63 -19.32 13.56
C LYS A 24 12.63 -20.46 13.72
N HIS A 25 11.44 -20.15 14.23
CA HIS A 25 10.36 -21.13 14.40
C HIS A 25 9.04 -20.57 13.84
N TRP A 26 8.14 -21.48 13.47
CA TRP A 26 6.77 -21.18 13.05
C TRP A 26 5.87 -21.12 14.28
N PHE A 27 5.38 -19.93 14.62
CA PHE A 27 4.55 -19.71 15.81
C PHE A 27 3.07 -19.76 15.47
N VAL A 28 2.30 -20.38 16.37
CA VAL A 28 0.85 -20.55 16.29
C VAL A 28 0.25 -20.15 17.63
N LEU A 29 -0.48 -19.04 17.65
CA LEU A 29 -1.30 -18.66 18.79
C LEU A 29 -2.55 -19.54 18.83
N THR A 30 -2.89 -20.00 20.02
CA THR A 30 -4.12 -20.75 20.33
C THR A 30 -4.81 -20.17 21.57
N ASP A 31 -5.98 -20.70 21.90
CA ASP A 31 -6.74 -20.38 23.12
C ASP A 31 -6.05 -20.85 24.41
N ALA A 32 -5.23 -21.90 24.33
CA ALA A 32 -4.49 -22.45 25.47
C ALA A 32 -3.11 -21.80 25.68
N GLY A 33 -2.41 -21.43 24.60
CA GLY A 33 -1.04 -20.92 24.66
C GLY A 33 -0.45 -20.55 23.29
N LEU A 34 0.82 -20.14 23.28
CA LEU A 34 1.59 -19.84 22.07
C LEU A 34 2.51 -21.01 21.74
N ARG A 35 2.13 -21.82 20.74
CA ARG A 35 2.90 -22.96 20.26
C ARG A 35 3.95 -22.55 19.23
N TYR A 36 5.03 -23.30 19.13
CA TYR A 36 6.01 -23.15 18.07
C TYR A 36 6.53 -24.48 17.52
N TYR A 37 6.80 -24.48 16.22
CA TYR A 37 7.17 -25.63 15.40
C TYR A 37 8.41 -25.31 14.56
N ARG A 38 9.15 -26.32 14.08
CA ARG A 38 10.31 -26.13 13.18
C ARG A 38 9.91 -25.45 11.88
N ASP A 39 8.81 -25.91 11.30
CA ASP A 39 8.22 -25.39 10.06
C ASP A 39 6.69 -25.63 10.02
N SER A 40 6.06 -25.23 8.93
CA SER A 40 4.61 -25.40 8.72
C SER A 40 4.20 -26.86 8.44
N GLY A 41 5.11 -27.72 7.99
CA GLY A 41 4.85 -29.15 7.80
C GLY A 41 4.93 -29.95 9.10
N ALA A 42 5.68 -29.45 10.09
CA ALA A 42 5.65 -29.93 11.47
C ALA A 42 4.33 -29.54 12.17
N GLU A 43 3.77 -28.36 11.88
CA GLU A 43 2.41 -27.99 12.34
C GLU A 43 1.35 -28.97 11.82
N GLU A 44 1.36 -29.31 10.53
CA GLU A 44 0.40 -30.27 9.94
C GLU A 44 0.51 -31.70 10.51
N LYS A 45 1.62 -32.03 11.17
CA LYS A 45 1.90 -33.31 11.82
C LYS A 45 1.80 -33.27 13.35
N ASP A 46 1.54 -32.09 13.91
CA ASP A 46 1.59 -31.77 15.34
C ASP A 46 2.92 -32.15 16.05
N ASP A 47 4.05 -32.06 15.33
CA ASP A 47 5.42 -32.25 15.84
C ASP A 47 5.92 -30.95 16.53
N LEU A 48 5.43 -30.74 17.75
CA LEU A 48 5.65 -29.53 18.56
C LEU A 48 7.09 -29.42 19.09
N ASP A 49 7.75 -28.29 18.85
CA ASP A 49 9.06 -27.96 19.44
C ASP A 49 8.94 -27.26 20.81
N GLY A 50 7.80 -26.64 21.10
CA GLY A 50 7.45 -26.19 22.44
C GLY A 50 6.21 -25.29 22.50
N GLU A 51 5.74 -25.01 23.72
CA GLU A 51 4.61 -24.13 23.99
C GLU A 51 4.95 -23.15 25.11
N VAL A 52 4.60 -21.88 24.90
CA VAL A 52 4.64 -20.83 25.93
C VAL A 52 3.22 -20.68 26.48
N ASP A 53 3.00 -21.14 27.71
CA ASP A 53 1.71 -20.94 28.38
C ASP A 53 1.43 -19.45 28.57
N LEU A 54 0.31 -18.99 28.01
CA LEU A 54 -0.12 -17.60 28.12
C LEU A 54 -1.02 -17.35 29.33
N LYS A 55 -1.54 -18.40 29.99
CA LYS A 55 -2.37 -18.28 31.20
C LYS A 55 -1.53 -17.83 32.41
N SER A 56 -0.26 -18.24 32.46
CA SER A 56 0.75 -17.77 33.41
C SER A 56 1.52 -16.52 32.93
N CYS A 57 1.17 -15.91 31.80
CA CYS A 57 1.83 -14.68 31.35
C CYS A 57 1.51 -13.49 32.27
N VAL A 58 2.55 -12.80 32.73
CA VAL A 58 2.47 -11.62 33.60
C VAL A 58 2.59 -10.33 32.79
N LYS A 59 3.49 -10.30 31.80
CA LYS A 59 3.82 -9.09 31.03
C LYS A 59 4.35 -9.41 29.64
N VAL A 60 3.99 -8.57 28.67
CA VAL A 60 4.61 -8.56 27.34
C VAL A 60 5.12 -7.15 27.05
N SER A 61 6.44 -7.01 26.85
CA SER A 61 7.12 -5.71 26.62
C SER A 61 8.05 -5.76 25.41
N GLU A 62 8.22 -4.60 24.78
CA GLU A 62 9.27 -4.39 23.79
C GLU A 62 10.63 -4.51 24.49
N PHE A 63 11.60 -5.14 23.82
CA PHE A 63 12.93 -5.39 24.37
C PHE A 63 13.92 -5.31 23.21
N ASP A 64 14.93 -4.46 23.36
CA ASP A 64 15.90 -4.25 22.29
C ASP A 64 16.90 -5.41 22.23
N VAL A 65 17.10 -5.94 21.03
CA VAL A 65 17.94 -7.11 20.77
C VAL A 65 18.79 -6.84 19.54
N GLU A 66 19.96 -7.49 19.47
CA GLU A 66 20.90 -7.34 18.35
C GLU A 66 20.34 -7.81 17.00
N LYS A 67 19.30 -8.67 17.02
CA LYS A 67 18.77 -9.34 15.82
C LYS A 67 17.28 -9.04 15.60
N ASN A 68 17.00 -7.98 14.84
CA ASN A 68 15.68 -7.44 14.49
C ASN A 68 14.90 -6.88 15.71
N TYR A 69 13.58 -6.70 15.56
CA TYR A 69 12.75 -6.02 16.55
C TYR A 69 12.29 -7.01 17.62
N GLY A 70 13.01 -7.00 18.75
CA GLY A 70 12.79 -7.89 19.89
C GLY A 70 11.61 -7.53 20.78
N PHE A 71 11.09 -8.53 21.48
CA PHE A 71 10.13 -8.40 22.56
C PHE A 71 10.22 -9.59 23.51
N GLN A 72 9.78 -9.39 24.75
CA GLN A 72 9.81 -10.42 25.80
C GLN A 72 8.40 -10.75 26.27
N ILE A 73 8.14 -12.06 26.43
CA ILE A 73 6.99 -12.63 27.11
C ILE A 73 7.49 -13.12 28.47
N GLN A 74 7.04 -12.46 29.54
CA GLN A 74 7.34 -12.86 30.91
C GLN A 74 6.18 -13.69 31.45
N THR A 75 6.39 -14.99 31.66
CA THR A 75 5.49 -15.85 32.43
C THR A 75 5.88 -15.86 33.90
N ARG A 76 5.13 -16.58 34.73
CA ARG A 76 5.46 -16.77 36.16
C ARG A 76 6.73 -17.59 36.38
N GLU A 77 7.15 -18.36 35.38
CA GLU A 77 8.22 -19.37 35.50
C GLU A 77 9.43 -19.04 34.61
N ALA A 78 9.24 -18.35 33.48
CA ALA A 78 10.30 -18.06 32.52
C ALA A 78 10.12 -16.70 31.81
N VAL A 79 11.20 -16.19 31.22
CA VAL A 79 11.18 -15.05 30.30
C VAL A 79 11.59 -15.53 28.91
N VAL A 80 10.66 -15.54 27.98
CA VAL A 80 10.91 -15.93 26.58
C VAL A 80 11.19 -14.68 25.77
N THR A 81 12.41 -14.59 25.21
CA THR A 81 12.79 -13.50 24.30
C THR A 81 12.57 -13.93 22.86
N LEU A 82 11.76 -13.16 22.13
CA LEU A 82 11.41 -13.38 20.73
C LEU A 82 11.82 -12.16 19.89
N SER A 83 12.07 -12.35 18.60
CA SER A 83 12.28 -11.24 17.67
C SER A 83 11.50 -11.41 16.37
N ALA A 84 10.93 -10.29 15.92
CA ALA A 84 10.17 -10.18 14.70
C ALA A 84 11.00 -9.46 13.63
N MET A 85 10.86 -9.89 12.38
CA MET A 85 11.62 -9.36 11.24
C MET A 85 11.32 -7.87 10.95
N THR A 86 10.18 -7.34 11.40
CA THR A 86 9.83 -5.91 11.28
C THR A 86 9.14 -5.38 12.53
N ALA A 87 9.26 -4.07 12.81
CA ALA A 87 8.57 -3.40 13.90
C ALA A 87 7.03 -3.48 13.79
N GLY A 88 6.49 -3.61 12.57
CA GLY A 88 5.06 -3.85 12.33
C GLY A 88 4.64 -5.23 12.85
N ILE A 89 5.40 -6.28 12.51
CA ILE A 89 5.16 -7.64 12.98
C ILE A 89 5.32 -7.71 14.51
N ARG A 90 6.37 -7.09 15.09
CA ARG A 90 6.55 -6.98 16.55
C ARG A 90 5.30 -6.41 17.23
N ARG A 91 4.90 -5.19 16.86
CA ARG A 91 3.76 -4.49 17.49
C ARG A 91 2.47 -5.33 17.41
N ASN A 92 2.23 -5.94 16.26
CA ASN A 92 1.05 -6.79 16.05
C ASN A 92 1.08 -8.10 16.87
N TRP A 93 2.24 -8.73 17.08
CA TRP A 93 2.33 -9.87 18.02
C TRP A 93 2.16 -9.43 19.48
N ILE A 94 2.82 -8.37 19.92
CA ILE A 94 2.66 -7.83 21.28
C ILE A 94 1.21 -7.47 21.57
N GLU A 95 0.53 -6.83 20.62
CA GLU A 95 -0.88 -6.43 20.77
C GLU A 95 -1.80 -7.63 20.97
N VAL A 96 -1.66 -8.68 20.14
CA VAL A 96 -2.51 -9.87 20.26
C VAL A 96 -2.17 -10.67 21.52
N LEU A 97 -0.90 -10.82 21.87
CA LEU A 97 -0.50 -11.47 23.14
C LEU A 97 -1.02 -10.71 24.36
N ARG A 98 -1.00 -9.37 24.36
CA ARG A 98 -1.63 -8.57 25.43
C ARG A 98 -3.17 -8.69 25.49
N LYS A 99 -3.82 -9.11 24.41
CA LYS A 99 -5.27 -9.38 24.37
C LYS A 99 -5.58 -10.78 24.91
N SER A 100 -4.81 -11.81 24.54
CA SER A 100 -5.00 -13.19 25.02
C SER A 100 -4.63 -13.40 26.49
N VAL A 101 -3.79 -12.52 27.07
CA VAL A 101 -3.37 -12.58 28.49
C VAL A 101 -4.37 -11.91 29.44
N ARG A 102 -5.38 -11.21 28.91
CA ARG A 102 -6.48 -10.69 29.73
C ARG A 102 -7.46 -11.84 30.03
N PRO A 103 -7.84 -12.11 31.29
CA PRO A 103 -8.79 -13.18 31.60
C PRO A 103 -10.09 -12.97 30.83
N SER A 104 -10.48 -13.96 30.02
CA SER A 104 -11.83 -14.02 29.47
C SER A 104 -12.78 -14.39 30.60
N SER A 105 -13.27 -13.37 31.32
CA SER A 105 -14.34 -13.51 32.29
C SER A 105 -15.67 -13.73 31.56
N SER A 106 -15.88 -14.96 31.10
CA SER A 106 -17.18 -15.41 30.61
C SER A 106 -18.21 -15.30 31.74
N PRO A 107 -19.37 -14.66 31.54
CA PRO A 107 -20.47 -14.78 32.47
C PRO A 107 -21.09 -16.18 32.31
N ASP A 108 -20.75 -17.09 33.21
CA ASP A 108 -21.48 -18.33 33.39
C ASP A 108 -22.82 -18.02 34.07
N LEU A 109 -23.92 -18.29 33.36
CA LEU A 109 -25.28 -18.32 33.92
C LEU A 109 -26.03 -19.53 33.37
N THR A 110 -25.54 -20.71 33.71
CA THR A 110 -26.37 -21.91 33.83
C THR A 110 -27.32 -21.81 35.05
N GLN A 111 -28.28 -20.88 34.99
CA GLN A 111 -29.42 -20.82 35.92
C GLN A 111 -30.74 -20.58 35.17
N LEU A 112 -31.46 -21.68 34.94
CA LEU A 112 -32.90 -21.66 34.69
C LEU A 112 -33.63 -21.31 36.00
N PRO A 113 -34.74 -20.58 35.90
CA PRO A 113 -35.94 -21.04 36.60
C PRO A 113 -37.11 -21.21 35.65
N ASP A 114 -37.82 -22.32 35.82
CA ASP A 114 -39.01 -22.69 35.04
C ASP A 114 -40.28 -21.97 35.51
N SER A 115 -41.17 -21.74 34.54
CA SER A 115 -42.64 -21.80 34.66
C SER A 115 -43.46 -20.68 35.36
N SER A 116 -44.26 -20.02 34.51
CA SER A 116 -45.71 -19.75 34.65
C SER A 116 -46.25 -18.43 35.29
N SER A 117 -47.46 -18.10 34.82
CA SER A 117 -48.46 -17.15 35.37
C SER A 117 -48.32 -15.65 35.07
N ASP A 118 -48.87 -15.26 33.91
CA ASP A 118 -49.96 -14.27 33.73
C ASP A 118 -50.07 -12.94 34.54
N LYS A 119 -50.60 -11.96 33.80
CA LYS A 119 -51.31 -10.71 34.18
C LYS A 119 -50.53 -9.42 34.51
N GLU A 120 -50.56 -8.53 33.50
CA GLU A 120 -51.37 -7.29 33.49
C GLU A 120 -51.07 -6.12 34.47
N ASN A 121 -50.96 -4.94 33.87
CA ASN A 121 -51.44 -3.62 34.35
C ASN A 121 -50.44 -2.59 34.94
N SER A 122 -50.19 -1.55 34.12
CA SER A 122 -50.18 -0.11 34.45
C SER A 122 -49.14 0.57 35.37
N ARG A 123 -48.57 1.64 34.79
CA ARG A 123 -48.42 3.02 35.32
C ARG A 123 -47.29 3.35 36.33
N SER A 124 -46.22 3.92 35.76
CA SER A 124 -45.71 5.29 36.04
C SER A 124 -45.90 5.92 37.45
N LEU A 125 -44.79 6.24 38.14
CA LEU A 125 -44.34 7.62 38.41
C LEU A 125 -43.03 7.65 39.24
N ALA A 126 -42.39 8.82 39.30
CA ALA A 126 -41.12 9.06 39.98
C ALA A 126 -41.29 9.35 41.49
N SER A 127 -40.22 9.18 42.29
CA SER A 127 -39.60 10.24 43.12
C SER A 127 -38.72 9.68 44.26
N THR A 128 -37.49 10.22 44.36
CA THR A 128 -36.75 10.63 45.58
C THR A 128 -36.89 9.83 46.91
N HIS A 129 -35.77 9.36 47.50
CA HIS A 129 -35.21 9.85 48.79
C HIS A 129 -34.10 8.96 49.41
N ARG A 130 -32.89 9.54 49.53
CA ARG A 130 -31.88 9.58 50.62
C ARG A 130 -31.59 8.34 51.55
N PRO A 131 -30.30 8.07 51.89
CA PRO A 131 -29.89 6.95 52.77
C PRO A 131 -29.63 7.32 54.24
N PRO A 132 -29.39 6.32 55.13
CA PRO A 132 -28.59 6.43 56.36
C PRO A 132 -27.13 5.94 56.12
N SER A 133 -26.02 6.49 56.64
CA SER A 133 -25.70 7.27 57.85
C SER A 133 -25.71 6.50 59.19
N ARG A 134 -24.52 6.17 59.72
CA ARG A 134 -24.05 6.27 61.14
C ARG A 134 -22.48 6.21 61.15
N HIS A 135 -21.79 7.31 61.52
CA HIS A 135 -21.11 7.60 62.81
C HIS A 135 -19.82 6.79 63.08
N GLY A 136 -18.68 7.33 63.55
CA GLY A 136 -18.20 8.71 63.85
C GLY A 136 -16.64 8.73 63.75
N ASP A 137 -15.90 9.84 63.55
CA ASP A 137 -15.70 11.05 64.39
C ASP A 137 -14.94 10.75 65.72
N ALA A 138 -13.87 11.44 66.17
CA ALA A 138 -13.30 12.76 65.80
C ALA A 138 -11.80 12.96 66.17
N GLY A 139 -11.13 13.96 65.56
CA GLY A 139 -10.04 14.82 66.13
C GLY A 139 -8.59 14.27 66.27
N SER A 140 -7.52 15.08 66.34
CA SER A 140 -7.35 16.51 65.98
C SER A 140 -5.87 16.90 65.75
N GLU A 141 -5.65 17.87 64.86
CA GLU A 141 -4.60 18.93 64.76
C GLU A 141 -3.10 18.78 65.16
N ILE A 142 -2.24 19.12 64.16
CA ILE A 142 -1.11 20.09 64.19
C ILE A 142 0.05 19.92 65.21
N THR A 143 1.29 19.66 64.71
CA THR A 143 2.46 20.56 64.93
C THR A 143 3.66 20.28 63.99
N THR A 144 4.69 21.13 64.06
CA THR A 144 5.72 21.41 63.02
C THR A 144 7.16 21.00 63.39
N SER A 145 8.01 20.75 62.36
CA SER A 145 9.50 20.89 62.37
C SER A 145 10.31 19.88 63.22
N SER A 146 11.63 19.64 63.07
CA SER A 146 12.58 19.73 61.93
C SER A 146 13.94 19.05 62.29
N VAL A 147 14.90 19.04 61.36
CA VAL A 147 16.40 18.90 61.49
C VAL A 147 17.10 17.50 61.52
N ARG A 148 18.11 17.41 60.62
CA ARG A 148 19.33 16.54 60.50
C ARG A 148 19.26 15.47 59.40
N ARG A 149 19.99 15.51 58.26
CA ARG A 149 21.35 16.01 57.87
C ARG A 149 22.46 15.14 58.50
N PHE A 150 23.23 14.32 57.77
CA PHE A 150 24.30 14.57 56.77
C PHE A 150 24.68 13.21 56.10
N ASP A 151 25.58 13.02 55.10
CA ASP A 151 26.57 13.88 54.42
C ASP A 151 26.92 13.42 52.98
N CYS A 152 27.77 14.20 52.27
CA CYS A 152 28.25 14.03 50.89
C CYS A 152 29.78 13.85 50.79
N VAL A 153 30.29 13.10 49.79
CA VAL A 153 31.71 13.06 49.32
C VAL A 153 31.74 12.67 47.82
N GLU A 154 32.82 12.92 47.07
CA GLU A 154 33.04 14.14 46.28
C GLU A 154 34.27 13.97 45.32
N LEU A 155 34.03 13.82 43.99
CA LEU A 155 34.98 14.07 42.87
C LEU A 155 36.24 13.15 42.78
N SER A 156 36.98 12.91 41.69
CA SER A 156 37.04 13.23 40.23
C SER A 156 38.22 12.40 39.62
N PRO A 157 38.77 12.57 38.38
CA PRO A 157 38.24 12.90 37.05
C PRO A 157 38.72 11.91 35.92
N VAL A 158 38.50 12.28 34.64
CA VAL A 158 38.79 11.53 33.38
C VAL A 158 40.28 11.54 32.96
N PRO A 159 40.77 10.52 32.23
CA PRO A 159 41.44 10.79 30.95
C PRO A 159 41.07 9.81 29.80
N VAL A 160 41.09 10.32 28.56
CA VAL A 160 40.97 9.57 27.29
C VAL A 160 42.37 9.24 26.75
N PRO A 161 42.56 8.08 26.09
CA PRO A 161 43.38 8.10 24.86
C PRO A 161 42.90 7.18 23.72
N SER A 162 42.98 7.75 22.51
CA SER A 162 43.54 7.18 21.27
C SER A 162 43.18 5.78 20.75
N SER A 163 42.72 5.74 19.49
CA SER A 163 42.69 4.56 18.63
C SER A 163 44.07 3.93 18.41
N PRO A 164 44.10 2.62 18.07
CA PRO A 164 44.84 2.22 16.87
C PRO A 164 44.09 1.20 15.99
N LEU A 165 44.32 1.30 14.67
CA LEU A 165 44.07 0.22 13.71
C LEU A 165 45.07 -0.92 13.92
N PRO A 166 44.73 -2.14 13.46
CA PRO A 166 45.70 -2.88 12.67
C PRO A 166 45.17 -3.23 11.27
N ALA A 167 46.09 -3.30 10.31
CA ALA A 167 45.87 -3.77 8.95
C ALA A 167 46.37 -5.23 8.80
N THR A 168 46.38 -5.74 7.56
CA THR A 168 47.00 -7.00 7.07
C THR A 168 46.36 -8.33 7.52
N GLN A 169 46.41 -9.43 6.78
CA GLN A 169 46.63 -9.73 5.33
C GLN A 169 46.48 -11.26 5.15
N ARG A 170 46.26 -11.70 3.90
CA ARG A 170 46.28 -13.08 3.31
C ARG A 170 44.90 -13.51 2.80
N GLU A 171 44.66 -13.79 1.51
CA GLU A 171 45.48 -14.30 0.38
C GLU A 171 45.70 -15.82 0.38
N ALA A 172 45.04 -16.47 -0.59
CA ALA A 172 45.23 -17.80 -1.21
C ALA A 172 43.83 -18.29 -1.67
N GLY A 173 43.61 -18.80 -2.89
CA GLY A 173 44.48 -18.88 -4.06
C GLY A 173 43.69 -19.36 -5.27
N GLU A 174 43.89 -18.67 -6.39
CA GLU A 174 44.05 -19.16 -7.78
C GLU A 174 43.32 -20.42 -8.27
N GLY A 175 42.64 -20.27 -9.41
CA GLY A 175 41.97 -21.35 -10.16
C GLY A 175 41.72 -20.93 -11.61
N GLN A 176 42.79 -20.57 -12.33
CA GLN A 176 42.73 -20.05 -13.70
C GLN A 176 42.29 -21.11 -14.72
N GLY A 177 41.25 -20.82 -15.51
CA GLY A 177 40.78 -21.66 -16.62
C GLY A 177 40.25 -20.79 -17.77
N ARG A 178 41.12 -20.51 -18.75
CA ARG A 178 40.77 -19.71 -19.94
C ARG A 178 39.92 -20.51 -20.95
N GLU A 179 39.10 -19.76 -21.68
CA GLU A 179 38.77 -19.97 -23.10
C GLU A 179 38.25 -21.36 -23.53
N HIS A 180 36.93 -21.49 -23.74
CA HIS A 180 36.32 -21.96 -25.00
C HIS A 180 34.78 -22.15 -24.87
N ALA A 181 34.02 -21.04 -24.93
CA ALA A 181 32.55 -21.09 -25.12
C ALA A 181 31.99 -19.91 -25.96
N GLN A 182 32.85 -19.08 -26.54
CA GLN A 182 32.47 -17.83 -27.22
C GLN A 182 31.79 -18.01 -28.60
N TRP A 183 31.73 -19.23 -29.12
CA TRP A 183 31.49 -19.51 -30.54
C TRP A 183 30.03 -19.76 -30.97
N GLN A 184 29.03 -19.55 -30.09
CA GLN A 184 27.62 -19.78 -30.45
C GLN A 184 26.62 -18.67 -30.09
N GLU A 185 27.02 -17.66 -29.30
CA GLU A 185 26.13 -16.56 -28.88
C GLU A 185 26.25 -15.29 -29.75
N GLU A 186 27.36 -15.11 -30.49
CA GLU A 186 27.57 -13.98 -31.42
C GLU A 186 26.46 -13.90 -32.50
N ARG A 187 26.15 -15.03 -33.15
CA ARG A 187 25.37 -15.06 -34.40
C ARG A 187 23.94 -14.51 -34.30
N SER A 188 23.34 -14.50 -33.11
CA SER A 188 21.97 -13.96 -32.93
C SER A 188 21.94 -12.50 -32.47
N ARG A 189 23.07 -11.96 -31.98
CA ARG A 189 23.20 -10.57 -31.56
C ARG A 189 23.65 -9.68 -32.73
N ASP A 190 24.42 -10.26 -33.65
CA ASP A 190 24.94 -9.56 -34.84
C ASP A 190 23.85 -9.07 -35.80
N MET A 191 22.78 -9.82 -36.08
CA MET A 191 21.84 -9.41 -37.14
C MET A 191 21.14 -8.07 -36.85
N THR A 192 20.73 -7.85 -35.59
CA THR A 192 20.13 -6.59 -35.16
C THR A 192 21.16 -5.54 -34.78
N SER A 193 22.31 -5.89 -34.19
CA SER A 193 23.39 -4.90 -33.89
C SER A 193 24.03 -4.37 -35.18
N SER A 194 24.39 -5.27 -36.11
CA SER A 194 25.01 -4.93 -37.40
C SER A 194 24.12 -4.05 -38.27
N THR A 195 22.78 -4.19 -38.17
CA THR A 195 21.86 -3.30 -38.89
C THR A 195 22.00 -1.83 -38.43
N TRP A 196 22.22 -1.59 -37.13
CA TRP A 196 22.46 -0.25 -36.60
C TRP A 196 23.93 0.20 -36.74
N GLU A 197 24.88 -0.72 -36.60
CA GLU A 197 26.31 -0.42 -36.76
C GLU A 197 26.72 -0.14 -38.22
N GLN A 198 26.08 -0.76 -39.22
CA GLN A 198 26.31 -0.42 -40.64
C GLN A 198 25.86 1.00 -40.98
N VAL A 199 24.80 1.50 -40.35
CA VAL A 199 24.35 2.89 -40.49
C VAL A 199 25.37 3.85 -39.86
N LEU A 200 25.98 3.48 -38.74
CA LEU A 200 26.99 4.28 -38.03
C LEU A 200 28.39 4.22 -38.65
N SER A 201 28.73 3.17 -39.41
CA SER A 201 30.12 2.87 -39.82
C SER A 201 30.53 3.36 -41.21
N ARG A 202 29.72 4.16 -41.92
CA ARG A 202 30.09 4.68 -43.26
C ARG A 202 31.08 5.85 -43.19
N LYS A 203 32.30 5.56 -42.71
CA LYS A 203 33.40 6.52 -42.61
C LYS A 203 34.14 6.66 -43.96
N GLY A 204 33.76 7.68 -44.73
CA GLY A 204 34.62 8.21 -45.78
C GLY A 204 35.83 8.95 -45.18
N PRO A 205 37.01 8.94 -45.82
CA PRO A 205 38.19 9.61 -45.29
C PRO A 205 38.13 11.12 -45.55
N GLY A 206 38.13 11.94 -44.50
CA GLY A 206 38.39 13.38 -44.61
C GLY A 206 37.60 14.27 -43.64
N VAL A 207 38.35 14.93 -42.74
CA VAL A 207 37.99 16.13 -41.97
C VAL A 207 36.84 15.97 -40.94
N GLY A 208 37.18 16.28 -39.69
CA GLY A 208 36.39 15.94 -38.51
C GLY A 208 35.02 16.61 -38.38
N SER A 209 34.02 15.76 -38.12
CA SER A 209 32.96 15.90 -37.12
C SER A 209 32.57 14.50 -36.66
N ASP A 210 32.18 14.33 -35.39
CA ASP A 210 31.79 13.01 -34.87
C ASP A 210 30.47 12.56 -35.53
N PRO A 211 30.39 11.36 -36.15
CA PRO A 211 29.18 10.89 -36.83
C PRO A 211 27.96 10.81 -35.89
N ARG A 212 28.17 10.66 -34.57
CA ARG A 212 27.08 10.67 -33.60
C ARG A 212 26.41 12.04 -33.50
N ILE A 213 27.20 13.10 -33.41
CA ILE A 213 26.70 14.49 -33.35
C ILE A 213 25.96 14.83 -34.65
N ARG A 214 26.48 14.38 -35.80
CA ARG A 214 25.82 14.61 -37.09
C ARG A 214 24.50 13.87 -37.25
N ALA A 215 24.39 12.66 -36.71
CA ALA A 215 23.13 11.91 -36.67
C ALA A 215 22.13 12.56 -35.70
N GLU A 216 22.58 13.03 -34.53
CA GLU A 216 21.77 13.77 -33.57
C GLU A 216 21.27 15.10 -34.20
N GLU A 217 22.12 15.87 -34.90
CA GLU A 217 21.73 17.07 -35.65
C GLU A 217 20.77 16.78 -36.82
N GLU A 218 20.95 15.68 -37.56
CA GLU A 218 20.00 15.29 -38.61
C GLU A 218 18.66 14.82 -38.04
N ILE A 219 18.65 14.16 -36.87
CA ILE A 219 17.44 13.81 -36.13
C ILE A 219 16.73 15.08 -35.66
N GLU A 220 17.42 15.99 -34.97
CA GLU A 220 16.89 17.29 -34.50
C GLU A 220 16.30 18.11 -35.66
N LYS A 221 17.02 18.15 -36.80
CA LYS A 221 16.55 18.80 -38.03
C LYS A 221 15.34 18.11 -38.64
N LYS A 222 15.25 16.77 -38.59
CA LYS A 222 14.09 16.02 -39.05
C LYS A 222 12.88 16.21 -38.15
N TRP A 223 13.08 16.33 -36.84
CA TRP A 223 12.02 16.74 -35.90
C TRP A 223 11.53 18.16 -36.22
N ALA A 224 12.43 19.13 -36.40
CA ALA A 224 12.05 20.50 -36.78
C ALA A 224 11.36 20.60 -38.17
N GLU A 225 11.72 19.74 -39.12
CA GLU A 225 10.99 19.59 -40.39
C GLU A 225 9.59 18.98 -40.17
N PHE A 226 9.44 18.02 -39.26
CA PHE A 226 8.17 17.37 -38.92
C PHE A 226 7.20 18.30 -38.19
N GLU A 227 7.70 19.10 -37.23
CA GLU A 227 6.93 20.13 -36.52
C GLU A 227 6.46 21.27 -37.43
N ARG A 228 7.14 21.47 -38.57
CA ARG A 228 6.82 22.53 -39.55
C ARG A 228 5.91 22.06 -40.68
N LEU A 229 5.57 20.76 -40.75
CA LEU A 229 4.57 20.26 -41.67
C LEU A 229 3.16 20.62 -41.14
N PRO A 230 2.30 21.31 -41.93
CA PRO A 230 0.93 21.54 -41.52
C PRO A 230 0.20 20.18 -41.49
N LEU A 231 -0.17 19.73 -40.29
CA LEU A 231 -0.86 18.47 -40.06
C LEU A 231 -2.15 18.40 -40.88
N LYS A 232 -2.10 17.64 -41.98
CA LYS A 232 -3.28 17.40 -42.82
C LYS A 232 -4.16 16.37 -42.11
N GLU A 233 -5.27 16.87 -41.59
CA GLU A 233 -6.27 16.15 -40.80
C GLU A 233 -6.74 14.86 -41.50
N MET A 234 -6.24 13.70 -41.05
CA MET A 234 -6.75 12.39 -41.44
C MET A 234 -7.92 12.03 -40.53
N ARG A 235 -9.11 12.09 -41.14
CA ARG A 235 -10.41 11.85 -40.52
C ARG A 235 -10.60 10.37 -40.15
N SER A 236 -11.37 10.12 -39.08
CA SER A 236 -11.92 8.81 -38.63
C SER A 236 -10.95 7.92 -37.82
N LEU A 237 -11.22 7.51 -36.56
CA LEU A 237 -12.33 7.76 -35.61
C LEU A 237 -11.77 7.84 -34.17
N LEU A 238 -12.31 8.74 -33.34
CA LEU A 238 -11.93 8.87 -31.92
C LEU A 238 -12.88 8.07 -31.01
N PRO A 239 -12.39 7.23 -30.09
CA PRO A 239 -13.08 6.97 -28.83
C PRO A 239 -13.15 8.29 -28.04
N MET A 240 -14.36 8.74 -27.67
CA MET A 240 -14.53 9.96 -26.90
C MET A 240 -13.89 9.83 -25.51
N GLY A 241 -13.19 10.87 -25.07
CA GLY A 241 -12.64 10.94 -23.70
C GLY A 241 -11.45 11.88 -23.52
N SER A 242 -10.65 12.11 -24.56
CA SER A 242 -9.51 13.04 -24.49
C SER A 242 -9.83 14.40 -25.10
N ARG A 243 -10.69 15.18 -24.44
CA ARG A 243 -10.59 16.65 -24.56
C ARG A 243 -9.45 17.08 -23.64
N SER A 244 -8.38 17.57 -24.26
CA SER A 244 -7.16 17.97 -23.56
C SER A 244 -7.43 19.01 -22.46
N SER A 245 -6.59 19.02 -21.43
CA SER A 245 -6.64 19.97 -20.29
C SER A 245 -6.34 21.44 -20.67
N HIS A 246 -6.53 21.82 -21.93
CA HIS A 246 -6.25 23.15 -22.47
C HIS A 246 -7.08 24.26 -21.80
N PRO A 247 -8.38 24.12 -21.46
CA PRO A 247 -9.15 25.22 -20.86
C PRO A 247 -8.60 25.68 -19.50
N ALA A 248 -8.18 24.72 -18.67
CA ALA A 248 -7.55 25.01 -17.37
C ALA A 248 -6.16 25.65 -17.54
N ASN A 249 -5.38 25.18 -18.52
CA ASN A 249 -4.08 25.75 -18.84
C ASN A 249 -4.21 27.19 -19.39
N GLU A 250 -5.19 27.47 -20.26
CA GLU A 250 -5.50 28.83 -20.73
C GLU A 250 -5.97 29.76 -19.61
N ALA A 251 -6.72 29.26 -18.63
CA ALA A 251 -7.12 30.04 -17.46
C ALA A 251 -5.91 30.42 -16.60
N LEU A 252 -5.03 29.45 -16.31
CA LEU A 252 -3.76 29.67 -15.60
C LEU A 252 -2.83 30.61 -16.39
N GLN A 253 -2.74 30.48 -17.71
CA GLN A 253 -1.94 31.37 -18.56
C GLN A 253 -2.49 32.81 -18.55
N ARG A 254 -3.82 32.99 -18.53
CA ARG A 254 -4.45 34.31 -18.37
C ARG A 254 -4.20 34.93 -17.00
N GLU A 255 -4.22 34.15 -15.92
CA GLU A 255 -3.81 34.64 -14.59
C GLU A 255 -2.32 35.00 -14.55
N VAL A 256 -1.43 34.15 -15.06
CA VAL A 256 0.02 34.43 -15.13
C VAL A 256 0.31 35.68 -15.96
N ALA A 257 -0.39 35.89 -17.07
CA ALA A 257 -0.28 37.12 -17.87
C ALA A 257 -0.79 38.36 -17.11
N SER A 258 -1.91 38.24 -16.40
CA SER A 258 -2.46 39.33 -15.58
C SER A 258 -1.53 39.72 -14.42
N LEU A 259 -1.00 38.73 -13.71
CA LEU A 259 -0.03 38.92 -12.62
C LEU A 259 1.29 39.54 -13.12
N ARG A 260 1.80 39.12 -14.28
CA ARG A 260 2.95 39.77 -14.93
C ARG A 260 2.66 41.23 -15.26
N GLN A 261 1.49 41.54 -15.82
CA GLN A 261 1.10 42.92 -16.14
C GLN A 261 0.91 43.77 -14.87
N GLN A 262 0.47 43.19 -13.76
CA GLN A 262 0.40 43.88 -12.46
C GLN A 262 1.80 44.13 -11.87
N LEU A 263 2.73 43.18 -11.99
CA LEU A 263 4.13 43.36 -11.57
C LEU A 263 4.86 44.43 -12.39
N GLU A 264 4.66 44.47 -13.72
CA GLU A 264 5.19 45.55 -14.56
C GLU A 264 4.62 46.92 -14.19
N ARG A 265 3.33 47.02 -13.84
CA ARG A 265 2.72 48.26 -13.34
C ARG A 265 3.29 48.71 -11.99
N LEU A 266 3.73 47.77 -11.15
CA LEU A 266 4.41 48.06 -9.88
C LEU A 266 5.89 48.42 -10.07
N GLN A 267 6.59 47.84 -11.06
CA GLN A 267 7.97 48.21 -11.42
C GLN A 267 8.07 49.52 -12.23
N GLY A 268 7.04 49.87 -13.01
CA GLY A 268 6.98 51.12 -13.77
C GLY A 268 6.83 52.39 -12.93
N GLY A 269 6.55 52.26 -11.63
CA GLY A 269 6.60 53.37 -10.67
C GLY A 269 8.04 53.73 -10.31
N GLY A 270 8.65 54.61 -11.10
CA GLY A 270 10.10 54.82 -11.15
C GLY A 270 10.82 55.03 -9.80
N TRP A 271 11.79 54.17 -9.50
CA TRP A 271 12.78 54.35 -8.44
C TRP A 271 13.89 55.31 -8.89
N GLY A 272 13.58 56.60 -8.94
CA GLY A 272 14.56 57.66 -9.14
C GLY A 272 15.17 58.15 -7.82
N GLY A 273 16.47 57.91 -7.61
CA GLY A 273 17.34 58.72 -6.74
C GLY A 273 17.03 58.71 -5.23
N GLY A 274 17.81 57.94 -4.46
CA GLY A 274 17.55 57.66 -3.05
C GLY A 274 17.50 58.84 -2.06
N ARG A 275 16.80 58.58 -0.95
CA ARG A 275 17.25 58.91 0.42
C ARG A 275 16.52 58.04 1.46
N VAL A 276 17.14 57.94 2.63
CA VAL A 276 16.62 57.24 3.82
C VAL A 276 15.30 57.86 4.28
N GLY A 277 14.30 57.02 4.59
CA GLY A 277 13.05 57.45 5.22
C GLY A 277 12.10 56.28 5.46
N GLY A 278 11.98 55.82 6.71
CA GLY A 278 11.03 54.80 7.10
C GLY A 278 9.59 55.31 7.02
N GLY A 279 8.88 55.01 5.94
CA GLY A 279 7.47 55.36 5.74
C GLY A 279 6.58 54.13 5.93
N SER A 280 5.88 54.05 7.06
CA SER A 280 4.90 52.99 7.34
C SER A 280 3.85 52.89 6.22
N CYS A 281 3.65 51.70 5.66
CA CYS A 281 2.50 51.44 4.80
C CYS A 281 1.24 51.43 5.68
N GLY A 282 0.61 52.60 5.82
CA GLY A 282 -0.56 52.78 6.69
C GLY A 282 -1.68 51.79 6.35
N ARG A 283 -2.43 51.35 7.37
CA ARG A 283 -3.44 50.27 7.26
C ARG A 283 -4.61 50.53 6.31
N GLU A 284 -4.68 51.68 5.68
CA GLU A 284 -5.66 52.04 4.64
C GLU A 284 -5.02 52.45 3.29
N ALA A 285 -3.74 52.10 3.08
CA ALA A 285 -3.03 52.37 1.84
C ALA A 285 -3.55 51.52 0.66
N MET A 286 -3.29 52.02 -0.56
CA MET A 286 -3.71 51.43 -1.84
C MET A 286 -3.36 49.93 -1.98
N CYS A 287 -2.24 49.51 -1.39
CA CYS A 287 -1.75 48.12 -1.35
C CYS A 287 -2.74 47.14 -0.69
N GLY A 288 -3.39 47.53 0.43
CA GLY A 288 -4.39 46.68 1.09
C GLY A 288 -5.66 46.51 0.26
N ARG A 289 -6.08 47.56 -0.46
CA ARG A 289 -7.22 47.49 -1.39
C ARG A 289 -6.91 46.63 -2.61
N SER A 290 -5.68 46.65 -3.13
CA SER A 290 -5.27 45.76 -4.23
C SER A 290 -5.12 44.30 -3.80
N LEU A 291 -4.57 44.03 -2.61
CA LEU A 291 -4.49 42.66 -2.07
C LEU A 291 -5.89 42.06 -1.90
N GLN A 292 -6.80 42.79 -1.24
CA GLN A 292 -8.17 42.33 -1.04
C GLN A 292 -8.96 42.19 -2.36
N ALA A 293 -8.61 42.97 -3.39
CA ALA A 293 -9.16 42.79 -4.74
C ALA A 293 -8.63 41.51 -5.42
N MET A 294 -7.34 41.21 -5.25
CA MET A 294 -6.71 39.97 -5.74
C MET A 294 -7.26 38.74 -5.03
N GLU A 295 -7.43 38.77 -3.70
CA GLU A 295 -8.09 37.72 -2.92
C GLU A 295 -9.53 37.47 -3.40
N ARG A 296 -10.31 38.53 -3.64
CA ARG A 296 -11.67 38.44 -4.19
C ARG A 296 -11.67 37.85 -5.61
N ALA A 297 -10.72 38.23 -6.46
CA ALA A 297 -10.58 37.69 -7.81
C ALA A 297 -10.21 36.19 -7.81
N HIS A 298 -9.21 35.78 -7.03
CA HIS A 298 -8.85 34.36 -6.91
C HIS A 298 -9.98 33.52 -6.30
N LYS A 299 -10.73 34.05 -5.32
CA LYS A 299 -11.91 33.36 -4.79
C LYS A 299 -12.97 33.16 -5.87
N GLN A 300 -13.25 34.18 -6.68
CA GLN A 300 -14.18 34.07 -7.81
C GLN A 300 -13.69 33.09 -8.89
N ALA A 301 -12.38 33.08 -9.18
CA ALA A 301 -11.77 32.14 -10.13
C ALA A 301 -11.89 30.68 -9.63
N LEU A 302 -11.63 30.43 -8.35
CA LEU A 302 -11.83 29.11 -7.72
C LEU A 302 -13.30 28.68 -7.72
N GLU A 303 -14.23 29.59 -7.39
CA GLU A 303 -15.67 29.31 -7.45
C GLU A 303 -16.14 28.98 -8.87
N GLU A 304 -15.63 29.67 -9.90
CA GLU A 304 -15.99 29.37 -11.29
C GLU A 304 -15.35 28.07 -11.80
N LEU A 305 -14.10 27.78 -11.39
CA LEU A 305 -13.45 26.49 -11.69
C LEU A 305 -14.21 25.32 -11.04
N GLN A 306 -14.67 25.48 -9.80
CA GLN A 306 -15.53 24.49 -9.13
C GLN A 306 -16.87 24.30 -9.86
N LYS A 307 -17.52 25.38 -10.29
CA LYS A 307 -18.74 25.29 -11.11
C LYS A 307 -18.48 24.61 -12.45
N GLN A 308 -17.34 24.88 -13.10
CA GLN A 308 -16.99 24.29 -14.38
C GLN A 308 -16.74 22.78 -14.24
N HIS A 309 -15.96 22.34 -13.25
CA HIS A 309 -15.81 20.92 -12.95
C HIS A 309 -17.16 20.26 -12.62
N ALA A 310 -18.04 20.92 -11.85
CA ALA A 310 -19.38 20.40 -11.58
C ALA A 310 -20.27 20.30 -12.85
N ARG A 311 -20.05 21.11 -13.88
CA ARG A 311 -20.71 20.96 -15.20
C ARG A 311 -20.12 19.77 -15.95
N GLU A 312 -18.79 19.68 -16.02
CA GLU A 312 -18.05 18.60 -16.69
C GLU A 312 -18.40 17.22 -16.11
N THR A 313 -18.44 17.07 -14.77
CA THR A 313 -18.88 15.83 -14.12
C THR A 313 -20.30 15.45 -14.52
N ARG A 314 -21.24 16.41 -14.53
CA ARG A 314 -22.64 16.16 -14.95
C ARG A 314 -22.76 15.85 -16.44
N GLU A 315 -21.88 16.35 -17.28
CA GLU A 315 -21.83 16.00 -18.71
C GLU A 315 -21.31 14.58 -18.90
N LEU A 316 -20.21 14.22 -18.24
CA LEU A 316 -19.67 12.86 -18.23
C LEU A 316 -20.64 11.82 -17.66
N GLU A 317 -21.40 12.16 -16.62
CA GLU A 317 -22.47 11.31 -16.07
C GLU A 317 -23.58 11.05 -17.11
N ARG A 318 -24.05 12.08 -17.81
CA ARG A 318 -25.06 11.94 -18.87
C ARG A 318 -24.55 11.16 -20.08
N ASP A 319 -23.27 11.31 -20.41
CA ASP A 319 -22.61 10.57 -21.47
C ASP A 319 -22.46 9.09 -21.12
N ARG A 320 -21.98 8.77 -19.92
CA ARG A 320 -21.97 7.41 -19.37
C ARG A 320 -23.36 6.78 -19.41
N ASP A 321 -24.37 7.50 -18.90
CA ASP A 321 -25.74 6.98 -18.83
C ASP A 321 -26.38 6.82 -20.22
N ARG A 322 -25.92 7.58 -21.23
CA ARG A 322 -26.32 7.40 -22.63
C ARG A 322 -25.69 6.14 -23.22
N VAL A 323 -24.38 5.99 -23.12
CA VAL A 323 -23.66 4.81 -23.63
C VAL A 323 -24.19 3.53 -22.96
N LEU A 324 -24.41 3.55 -21.64
CA LEU A 324 -25.00 2.42 -20.91
C LEU A 324 -26.39 2.01 -21.45
N ARG A 325 -27.23 2.99 -21.84
CA ARG A 325 -28.54 2.72 -22.45
C ARG A 325 -28.41 2.17 -23.87
N GLU A 326 -27.46 2.69 -24.66
CA GLU A 326 -27.15 2.19 -26.02
C GLU A 326 -26.64 0.74 -25.95
N GLU A 327 -25.64 0.44 -25.10
CA GLU A 327 -25.14 -0.92 -24.88
C GLU A 327 -26.23 -1.89 -24.37
N THR A 328 -27.11 -1.42 -23.47
CA THR A 328 -28.26 -2.22 -22.98
C THR A 328 -29.24 -2.53 -24.11
N GLN A 329 -29.53 -1.56 -24.97
CA GLN A 329 -30.43 -1.72 -26.12
C GLN A 329 -29.83 -2.67 -27.16
N ASP A 330 -28.55 -2.50 -27.52
CA ASP A 330 -27.86 -3.37 -28.47
C ASP A 330 -27.77 -4.81 -27.94
N THR A 331 -27.47 -4.99 -26.65
CA THR A 331 -27.48 -6.30 -25.99
C THR A 331 -28.87 -6.94 -26.03
N ALA A 332 -29.93 -6.16 -25.76
CA ALA A 332 -31.31 -6.66 -25.86
C ALA A 332 -31.69 -7.04 -27.30
N GLN A 333 -31.25 -6.27 -28.29
CA GLN A 333 -31.47 -6.57 -29.71
C GLN A 333 -30.73 -7.84 -30.14
N VAL A 334 -29.47 -8.03 -29.73
CA VAL A 334 -28.70 -9.26 -29.97
C VAL A 334 -29.37 -10.48 -29.31
N MET A 335 -29.90 -10.31 -28.09
CA MET A 335 -30.64 -11.38 -27.42
C MET A 335 -31.95 -11.73 -28.15
N GLU A 336 -32.68 -10.77 -28.71
CA GLU A 336 -33.90 -11.06 -29.50
C GLU A 336 -33.60 -11.64 -30.89
N THR A 337 -32.52 -11.24 -31.57
CA THR A 337 -32.10 -11.89 -32.82
C THR A 337 -31.64 -13.32 -32.58
N LEU A 338 -30.91 -13.59 -31.49
CA LEU A 338 -30.52 -14.94 -31.07
C LEU A 338 -31.75 -15.80 -30.76
N LYS A 339 -32.70 -15.29 -29.95
CA LYS A 339 -33.98 -15.98 -29.65
C LYS A 339 -34.78 -16.26 -30.93
N LYS A 340 -34.83 -15.31 -31.87
CA LYS A 340 -35.51 -15.49 -33.16
C LYS A 340 -34.85 -16.58 -34.01
N ALA A 341 -33.52 -16.54 -34.16
CA ALA A 341 -32.77 -17.56 -34.90
C ALA A 341 -32.96 -18.95 -34.28
N HIS A 342 -32.96 -19.06 -32.95
CA HIS A 342 -33.23 -20.31 -32.25
C HIS A 342 -34.66 -20.82 -32.48
N ARG A 343 -35.68 -19.94 -32.45
CA ARG A 343 -37.07 -20.31 -32.79
C ARG A 343 -37.18 -20.83 -34.23
N GLU A 344 -36.60 -20.14 -35.19
CA GLU A 344 -36.60 -20.57 -36.60
C GLU A 344 -35.89 -21.91 -36.81
N GLU A 345 -34.79 -22.17 -36.08
CA GLU A 345 -34.09 -23.46 -36.16
C GLU A 345 -34.93 -24.60 -35.58
N LEU A 346 -35.64 -24.34 -34.47
CA LEU A 346 -36.60 -25.26 -33.89
C LEU A 346 -37.74 -25.59 -34.87
N GLU A 347 -38.25 -24.57 -35.58
CA GLU A 347 -39.27 -24.75 -36.63
C GLU A 347 -38.73 -25.56 -37.83
N ARG A 348 -37.48 -25.32 -38.27
CA ARG A 348 -36.83 -26.10 -39.34
C ARG A 348 -36.70 -27.57 -38.97
N GLU A 349 -36.22 -27.88 -37.77
CA GLU A 349 -36.06 -29.27 -37.32
C GLU A 349 -37.40 -29.97 -37.07
N VAL A 350 -38.42 -29.26 -36.54
CA VAL A 350 -39.79 -29.79 -36.46
C VAL A 350 -40.35 -30.12 -37.84
N GLU A 351 -40.16 -29.24 -38.84
CA GLU A 351 -40.66 -29.45 -40.19
C GLU A 351 -39.89 -30.56 -40.94
N LYS A 352 -38.58 -30.70 -40.66
CA LYS A 352 -37.73 -31.81 -41.12
C LYS A 352 -38.16 -33.14 -40.48
N ALA A 353 -38.47 -33.15 -39.19
CA ALA A 353 -39.02 -34.33 -38.50
C ALA A 353 -40.38 -34.77 -39.06
N LYS A 354 -41.30 -33.82 -39.34
CA LYS A 354 -42.57 -34.12 -40.03
C LYS A 354 -42.33 -34.76 -41.39
N ARG A 355 -41.41 -34.22 -42.21
CA ARG A 355 -41.05 -34.78 -43.53
C ARG A 355 -40.45 -36.18 -43.46
N LEU A 356 -39.73 -36.51 -42.37
CA LEU A 356 -39.12 -37.82 -42.17
C LEU A 356 -40.06 -38.85 -41.50
N GLY A 357 -41.21 -38.43 -40.97
CA GLY A 357 -42.15 -39.27 -40.21
C GLY A 357 -42.89 -40.36 -41.00
N GLY A 358 -42.76 -40.41 -42.33
CA GLY A 358 -43.45 -41.38 -43.18
C GLY A 358 -42.84 -42.80 -43.22
N GLY A 359 -41.63 -43.01 -42.69
CA GLY A 359 -40.90 -44.28 -42.83
C GLY A 359 -40.69 -45.03 -41.53
N SER A 360 -41.42 -46.14 -41.31
CA SER A 360 -41.36 -46.93 -40.05
C SER A 360 -39.95 -47.36 -39.65
N ALA A 361 -39.11 -47.76 -40.60
CA ALA A 361 -37.72 -48.19 -40.34
C ALA A 361 -36.81 -47.03 -39.88
N ASN A 362 -37.13 -45.78 -40.25
CA ASN A 362 -36.35 -44.60 -39.88
C ASN A 362 -36.67 -44.11 -38.46
N THR A 363 -37.83 -44.48 -37.91
CA THR A 363 -38.27 -44.04 -36.57
C THR A 363 -37.40 -44.56 -35.44
N GLN A 364 -36.78 -45.75 -35.58
CA GLN A 364 -35.89 -46.29 -34.56
C GLN A 364 -34.60 -45.45 -34.50
N THR A 365 -33.95 -45.24 -35.64
CA THR A 365 -32.72 -44.44 -35.78
C THR A 365 -32.92 -43.00 -35.33
N LEU A 366 -34.06 -42.40 -35.67
CA LEU A 366 -34.43 -41.05 -35.24
C LEU A 366 -34.59 -40.96 -33.72
N ARG A 367 -35.20 -41.95 -33.05
CA ARG A 367 -35.28 -42.01 -31.59
C ARG A 367 -33.89 -42.12 -30.95
N THR A 368 -33.01 -42.98 -31.47
CA THR A 368 -31.64 -43.10 -30.93
C THR A 368 -30.88 -41.78 -31.07
N GLN A 369 -31.01 -41.09 -32.20
CA GLN A 369 -30.34 -39.81 -32.42
C GLN A 369 -30.91 -38.70 -31.52
N GLN A 370 -32.24 -38.58 -31.40
CA GLN A 370 -32.87 -37.67 -30.45
C GLN A 370 -32.44 -37.95 -28.99
N GLN A 371 -32.22 -39.22 -28.64
CA GLN A 371 -31.77 -39.61 -27.31
C GLN A 371 -30.28 -39.28 -27.07
N LEU A 372 -29.44 -39.30 -28.11
CA LEU A 372 -28.05 -38.82 -28.04
C LEU A 372 -27.97 -37.29 -27.98
N GLU A 373 -28.80 -36.58 -28.75
CA GLU A 373 -28.87 -35.12 -28.77
C GLU A 373 -29.42 -34.56 -27.45
N THR A 374 -30.49 -35.15 -26.90
CA THR A 374 -30.98 -34.78 -25.56
C THR A 374 -29.94 -35.04 -24.48
N GLN A 375 -29.22 -36.17 -24.51
CA GLN A 375 -28.10 -36.39 -23.59
C GLN A 375 -26.94 -35.40 -23.79
N ALA A 376 -26.66 -34.94 -25.02
CA ALA A 376 -25.64 -33.94 -25.30
C ALA A 376 -26.04 -32.58 -24.72
N LEU A 377 -27.25 -32.10 -25.02
CA LEU A 377 -27.82 -30.87 -24.46
C LEU A 377 -27.88 -30.91 -22.93
N GLN A 378 -28.21 -32.06 -22.35
CA GLN A 378 -28.27 -32.24 -20.89
C GLN A 378 -26.87 -32.18 -20.25
N ARG A 379 -25.82 -32.68 -20.92
CA ARG A 379 -24.41 -32.52 -20.51
C ARG A 379 -23.93 -31.06 -20.66
N GLU A 380 -24.33 -30.37 -21.73
CA GLU A 380 -24.02 -28.94 -21.91
C GLU A 380 -24.71 -28.07 -20.84
N LEU A 381 -25.99 -28.33 -20.54
CA LEU A 381 -26.73 -27.69 -19.46
C LEU A 381 -26.08 -27.93 -18.10
N SER A 382 -25.64 -29.16 -17.78
CA SER A 382 -24.94 -29.40 -16.51
C SER A 382 -23.62 -28.63 -16.44
N GLY A 383 -22.82 -28.61 -17.51
CA GLY A 383 -21.56 -27.86 -17.56
C GLY A 383 -21.74 -26.33 -17.59
N LEU A 384 -22.87 -25.82 -18.07
CA LEU A 384 -23.25 -24.40 -17.95
C LEU A 384 -23.72 -24.07 -16.53
N SER A 385 -24.54 -24.95 -15.92
CA SER A 385 -25.02 -24.79 -14.55
C SER A 385 -23.88 -24.81 -13.52
N GLU A 386 -22.91 -25.71 -13.69
CA GLU A 386 -21.69 -25.76 -12.87
C GLU A 386 -20.84 -24.50 -13.02
N ARG A 387 -20.59 -24.04 -14.26
CA ARG A 387 -19.85 -22.79 -14.49
C ARG A 387 -20.57 -21.57 -13.92
N TYR A 388 -21.90 -21.53 -13.99
CA TYR A 388 -22.70 -20.45 -13.41
C TYR A 388 -22.66 -20.48 -11.88
N SER A 389 -22.82 -21.65 -11.25
CA SER A 389 -22.75 -21.77 -9.77
C SER A 389 -21.35 -21.42 -9.25
N GLN A 390 -20.29 -21.85 -9.94
CA GLN A 390 -18.92 -21.44 -9.65
C GLN A 390 -18.75 -19.92 -9.78
N LYS A 391 -19.32 -19.28 -10.81
CA LYS A 391 -19.27 -17.82 -11.00
C LYS A 391 -20.01 -17.08 -9.89
N CYS A 392 -21.15 -17.57 -9.42
CA CYS A 392 -21.85 -17.02 -8.26
C CYS A 392 -20.99 -17.10 -6.98
N LEU A 393 -20.29 -18.22 -6.76
CA LEU A 393 -19.37 -18.35 -5.62
C LEU A 393 -18.16 -17.41 -5.74
N GLU A 394 -17.63 -17.17 -6.94
CA GLU A 394 -16.59 -16.17 -7.17
C GLU A 394 -17.07 -14.74 -6.88
N LEU A 395 -18.27 -14.38 -7.36
CA LEU A 395 -18.87 -13.07 -7.12
C LEU A 395 -19.09 -12.82 -5.63
N ASN A 396 -19.67 -13.79 -4.90
CA ASN A 396 -19.85 -13.69 -3.45
C ASN A 396 -18.53 -13.49 -2.68
N ARG A 397 -17.44 -14.18 -3.10
CA ARG A 397 -16.10 -13.99 -2.51
C ARG A 397 -15.54 -12.60 -2.79
N ALA A 398 -15.73 -12.09 -4.02
CA ALA A 398 -15.29 -10.75 -4.40
C ALA A 398 -16.07 -9.65 -3.67
N GLU A 399 -17.38 -9.82 -3.51
CA GLU A 399 -18.27 -8.91 -2.80
C GLU A 399 -17.97 -8.88 -1.30
N GLN A 400 -17.73 -10.03 -0.67
CA GLN A 400 -17.27 -10.11 0.72
C GLN A 400 -15.93 -9.37 0.93
N SER A 401 -14.94 -9.62 0.07
CA SER A 401 -13.64 -8.93 0.09
C SER A 401 -13.80 -7.41 -0.10
N ASN A 402 -14.71 -6.99 -0.98
CA ASN A 402 -15.01 -5.58 -1.17
C ASN A 402 -15.66 -4.95 0.06
N CYS A 403 -16.62 -5.64 0.69
CA CYS A 403 -17.27 -5.20 1.93
C CYS A 403 -16.26 -5.05 3.09
N GLU A 404 -15.27 -5.94 3.19
CA GLU A 404 -14.18 -5.84 4.17
C GLU A 404 -13.26 -4.65 3.89
N ARG A 405 -12.92 -4.40 2.62
CA ARG A 405 -12.15 -3.22 2.17
C ARG A 405 -12.90 -1.91 2.48
N GLU A 406 -14.20 -1.85 2.22
CA GLU A 406 -15.06 -0.69 2.54
C GLU A 406 -15.15 -0.43 4.05
N LYS A 407 -15.32 -1.47 4.87
CA LYS A 407 -15.21 -1.37 6.34
C LYS A 407 -13.84 -0.85 6.79
N GLY A 408 -12.77 -1.24 6.08
CA GLY A 408 -11.42 -0.72 6.30
C GLY A 408 -11.30 0.78 6.00
N ILE A 409 -11.87 1.23 4.87
CA ILE A 409 -11.91 2.64 4.46
C ILE A 409 -12.71 3.47 5.48
N ALA A 410 -13.92 3.06 5.84
CA ALA A 410 -14.76 3.79 6.80
C ALA A 410 -14.09 3.98 8.18
N ARG A 411 -13.31 2.99 8.64
CA ARG A 411 -12.48 3.12 9.86
C ARG A 411 -11.40 4.19 9.68
N LYS A 412 -10.70 4.20 8.54
CA LYS A 412 -9.65 5.17 8.24
C LYS A 412 -10.19 6.58 8.03
N GLU A 413 -11.38 6.73 7.47
CA GLU A 413 -12.08 8.02 7.36
C GLU A 413 -12.45 8.56 8.76
N SER A 414 -12.94 7.71 9.66
CA SER A 414 -13.21 8.09 11.06
C SER A 414 -11.94 8.48 11.83
N GLU A 415 -10.85 7.72 11.67
CA GLU A 415 -9.53 8.07 12.25
C GLU A 415 -9.02 9.42 11.73
N LEU A 416 -9.10 9.67 10.41
CA LEU A 416 -8.72 10.95 9.81
C LEU A 416 -9.57 12.11 10.32
N GLU A 417 -10.88 11.88 10.52
CA GLU A 417 -11.78 12.91 11.03
C GLU A 417 -11.55 13.22 12.51
N GLN A 418 -11.20 12.22 13.32
CA GLN A 418 -10.73 12.43 14.69
C GLN A 418 -9.42 13.24 14.71
N LEU A 419 -8.42 12.86 13.91
CA LEU A 419 -7.14 13.56 13.83
C LEU A 419 -7.29 15.02 13.35
N ARG A 420 -8.25 15.31 12.46
CA ARG A 420 -8.58 16.69 12.07
C ARG A 420 -9.11 17.51 13.26
N LYS A 421 -10.00 16.95 14.07
CA LYS A 421 -10.53 17.62 15.27
C LYS A 421 -9.44 17.87 16.31
N GLU A 422 -8.62 16.86 16.59
CA GLU A 422 -7.46 17.01 17.48
C GLU A 422 -6.47 18.09 16.96
N ASN A 423 -6.24 18.16 15.65
CA ASN A 423 -5.42 19.22 15.06
C ASN A 423 -6.06 20.61 15.19
N GLN A 424 -7.38 20.73 15.01
CA GLN A 424 -8.13 21.98 15.23
C GLN A 424 -8.07 22.42 16.70
N ASP A 425 -8.24 21.51 17.65
CA ASP A 425 -8.13 21.79 19.09
C ASP A 425 -6.71 22.24 19.47
N LEU A 426 -5.67 21.62 18.90
CA LEU A 426 -4.28 22.04 19.08
C LEU A 426 -4.01 23.42 18.47
N GLN A 427 -4.55 23.71 17.29
CA GLN A 427 -4.48 25.04 16.67
C GLN A 427 -5.19 26.11 17.51
N ALA A 428 -6.36 25.78 18.09
CA ALA A 428 -7.08 26.67 18.99
C ALA A 428 -6.25 26.97 20.26
N ARG A 429 -5.73 25.93 20.94
CA ARG A 429 -4.86 26.07 22.12
C ARG A 429 -3.60 26.87 21.82
N LEU A 430 -2.96 26.65 20.67
CA LEU A 430 -1.80 27.42 20.23
C LEU A 430 -2.16 28.89 19.96
N THR A 431 -3.32 29.15 19.36
CA THR A 431 -3.82 30.51 19.11
C THR A 431 -4.16 31.25 20.40
N GLU A 432 -4.73 30.55 21.39
CA GLU A 432 -4.91 31.09 22.74
C GLU A 432 -3.57 31.41 23.41
N GLU A 433 -2.58 30.52 23.35
CA GLU A 433 -1.27 30.76 23.97
C GLU A 433 -0.52 31.92 23.32
N ILE A 434 -0.56 32.01 21.98
CA ILE A 434 -0.06 33.17 21.24
C ILE A 434 -0.79 34.46 21.68
N SER A 435 -2.08 34.38 21.95
CA SER A 435 -2.88 35.53 22.43
C SER A 435 -2.53 35.90 23.89
N ARG A 436 -2.33 34.91 24.77
CA ARG A 436 -1.82 35.10 26.14
C ARG A 436 -0.44 35.76 26.11
N MET A 437 0.53 35.17 25.43
CA MET A 437 1.87 35.76 25.27
C MET A 437 1.83 37.19 24.72
N ARG A 438 1.00 37.45 23.70
CA ARG A 438 0.80 38.83 23.18
C ARG A 438 0.26 39.77 24.23
N SER A 439 -0.76 39.39 25.01
CA SER A 439 -1.34 40.25 26.06
C SER A 439 -0.34 40.62 27.17
N VAL A 440 0.54 39.68 27.54
CA VAL A 440 1.65 39.91 28.48
C VAL A 440 2.67 40.89 27.89
N VAL A 441 3.08 40.68 26.63
CA VAL A 441 4.03 41.55 25.92
C VAL A 441 3.45 42.96 25.68
N THR A 442 2.14 43.10 25.46
CA THR A 442 1.48 44.41 25.30
C THR A 442 1.11 45.10 26.62
N GLY A 443 1.47 44.52 27.78
CA GLY A 443 1.36 45.21 29.07
C GLY A 443 -0.06 45.56 29.53
N GLN A 444 -1.07 44.80 29.10
CA GLN A 444 -2.47 45.03 29.51
C GLN A 444 -2.88 44.20 30.76
N GLY A 445 -1.95 43.45 31.34
CA GLY A 445 -2.09 42.81 32.65
C GLY A 445 -1.72 43.78 33.78
N SER A 446 -2.70 44.11 34.62
CA SER A 446 -2.68 44.98 35.80
C SER A 446 -1.34 45.23 36.52
N GLU A 447 -1.20 46.47 36.99
CA GLU A 447 -0.13 46.99 37.85
C GLU A 447 0.18 46.11 39.09
N GLY A 448 1.46 46.11 39.50
CA GLY A 448 1.81 46.02 40.93
C GLY A 448 2.27 44.66 41.48
N VAL A 449 3.40 44.10 41.01
CA VAL A 449 4.20 43.15 41.81
C VAL A 449 5.69 43.49 41.76
N SER A 450 6.32 43.40 42.94
CA SER A 450 7.70 43.73 43.31
C SER A 450 8.82 43.21 42.40
N HIS A 451 9.84 44.07 42.24
CA HIS A 451 11.05 43.89 41.42
C HIS A 451 12.12 42.99 42.08
N ASP A 452 11.72 41.80 42.58
CA ASP A 452 12.58 40.87 43.35
C ASP A 452 12.61 39.45 42.75
N ASN A 453 12.21 39.30 41.48
CA ASN A 453 12.12 38.01 40.77
C ASN A 453 12.79 38.04 39.38
N GLN A 454 13.98 38.65 39.23
CA GLN A 454 14.72 38.57 37.94
C GLN A 454 15.60 37.32 37.83
N ASP A 455 16.18 36.82 38.92
CA ASP A 455 17.08 35.66 38.87
C ASP A 455 16.34 34.31 38.79
N ARG A 456 15.15 34.22 39.39
CA ARG A 456 14.31 33.02 39.34
C ARG A 456 13.90 32.59 37.92
N PRO A 457 13.30 33.47 37.08
CA PRO A 457 13.01 33.12 35.69
C PRO A 457 14.27 32.92 34.85
N SER A 458 15.41 33.52 35.22
CA SER A 458 16.70 33.27 34.56
C SER A 458 17.16 31.82 34.76
N CYS A 459 17.15 31.32 36.00
CA CYS A 459 17.46 29.91 36.30
C CYS A 459 16.45 28.94 35.66
N GLU A 460 15.16 29.26 35.68
CA GLU A 460 14.12 28.44 35.02
C GLU A 460 14.33 28.38 33.50
N LEU A 461 14.71 29.48 32.85
CA LEU A 461 15.03 29.54 31.42
C LEU A 461 16.34 28.80 31.08
N GLU A 462 17.36 28.86 31.94
CA GLU A 462 18.63 28.14 31.75
C GLU A 462 18.46 26.62 31.89
N VAL A 463 17.59 26.16 32.80
CA VAL A 463 17.18 24.75 32.90
C VAL A 463 16.42 24.33 31.64
N LEU A 464 15.47 25.14 31.17
CA LEU A 464 14.73 24.84 29.93
C LEU A 464 15.65 24.80 28.70
N LEU A 465 16.63 25.69 28.61
CA LEU A 465 17.66 25.69 27.57
C LEU A 465 18.46 24.37 27.60
N ARG A 466 18.92 23.94 28.78
CA ARG A 466 19.63 22.65 28.94
C ARG A 466 18.75 21.46 28.57
N VAL A 467 17.45 21.48 28.87
CA VAL A 467 16.51 20.42 28.44
C VAL A 467 16.39 20.40 26.90
N LYS A 468 16.27 21.57 26.27
CA LYS A 468 16.19 21.68 24.79
C LYS A 468 17.49 21.32 24.09
N GLU A 469 18.64 21.64 24.67
CA GLU A 469 19.97 21.18 24.22
C GLU A 469 20.06 19.64 24.22
N ASN A 470 19.60 19.00 25.32
CA ASN A 470 19.56 17.54 25.42
C ASN A 470 18.56 16.91 24.43
N GLU A 471 17.39 17.53 24.22
CA GLU A 471 16.40 17.08 23.23
C GLU A 471 16.96 17.16 21.80
N LEU A 472 17.66 18.24 21.46
CA LEU A 472 18.38 18.37 20.17
C LEU A 472 19.48 17.32 20.03
N GLN A 473 20.24 17.02 21.08
CA GLN A 473 21.24 15.94 21.05
C GLN A 473 20.61 14.56 20.89
N TYR A 474 19.45 14.31 21.51
CA TYR A 474 18.70 13.06 21.32
C TYR A 474 18.21 12.93 19.87
N LEU A 475 17.55 13.95 19.34
CA LEU A 475 17.08 13.99 17.95
C LEU A 475 18.25 13.85 16.95
N HIS A 476 19.41 14.41 17.24
CA HIS A 476 20.60 14.25 16.40
C HIS A 476 21.11 12.80 16.39
N LYS A 477 21.11 12.12 17.56
CA LYS A 477 21.43 10.69 17.66
C LYS A 477 20.40 9.83 16.90
N GLU A 478 19.11 10.11 17.06
CA GLU A 478 18.03 9.42 16.36
C GLU A 478 18.16 9.58 14.83
N ILE A 479 18.39 10.79 14.33
CA ILE A 479 18.68 11.06 12.91
C ILE A 479 19.91 10.27 12.42
N SER A 480 20.96 10.14 13.25
CA SER A 480 22.14 9.35 12.92
C SER A 480 21.83 7.84 12.84
N CYS A 481 21.07 7.31 13.80
CA CYS A 481 20.62 5.92 13.80
C CYS A 481 19.75 5.61 12.57
N LEU A 482 18.76 6.47 12.27
CA LEU A 482 17.88 6.32 11.10
C LEU A 482 18.65 6.40 9.77
N ARG A 483 19.70 7.23 9.68
CA ARG A 483 20.60 7.26 8.50
C ARG A 483 21.35 5.95 8.33
N ASN A 484 21.87 5.37 9.42
CA ASN A 484 22.56 4.08 9.38
C ASN A 484 21.61 2.94 9.00
N GLU A 485 20.38 2.92 9.54
CA GLU A 485 19.34 1.95 9.19
C GLU A 485 18.94 2.07 7.71
N LEU A 486 18.74 3.29 7.20
CA LEU A 486 18.47 3.54 5.78
C LEU A 486 19.63 3.09 4.87
N GLN A 487 20.88 3.31 5.29
CA GLN A 487 22.05 2.84 4.54
C GLN A 487 22.11 1.30 4.50
N PHE A 488 21.90 0.64 5.64
CA PHE A 488 21.85 -0.82 5.76
C PHE A 488 20.73 -1.42 4.88
N LEU A 489 19.50 -0.94 5.03
CA LEU A 489 18.35 -1.38 4.22
C LEU A 489 18.57 -1.14 2.72
N ASN A 490 19.26 -0.06 2.33
CA ASN A 490 19.59 0.16 0.92
C ASN A 490 20.64 -0.84 0.41
N THR A 491 21.62 -1.25 1.23
CA THR A 491 22.56 -2.33 0.87
C THR A 491 21.86 -3.70 0.78
N GLU A 492 20.98 -4.05 1.72
CA GLU A 492 20.20 -5.29 1.63
C GLU A 492 19.30 -5.31 0.39
N LYS A 493 18.67 -4.18 0.05
CA LYS A 493 17.88 -4.02 -1.17
C LYS A 493 18.73 -4.27 -2.42
N GLN A 494 19.96 -3.77 -2.47
CA GLN A 494 20.89 -4.01 -3.59
C GLN A 494 21.21 -5.51 -3.73
N SER A 495 21.63 -6.18 -2.64
CA SER A 495 21.92 -7.62 -2.65
C SER A 495 20.69 -8.50 -2.90
N ALA A 496 19.48 -8.04 -2.54
CA ALA A 496 18.23 -8.70 -2.91
C ALA A 496 17.92 -8.55 -4.41
N CYS A 497 18.15 -7.36 -5.00
CA CYS A 497 18.01 -7.14 -6.43
C CYS A 497 19.03 -7.94 -7.25
N GLU A 498 20.25 -8.14 -6.75
CA GLU A 498 21.27 -8.98 -7.40
C GLU A 498 20.86 -10.45 -7.43
N ARG A 499 20.47 -11.04 -6.29
CA ARG A 499 19.94 -12.40 -6.22
C ARG A 499 18.68 -12.60 -7.08
N TYR A 500 17.81 -11.59 -7.16
CA TYR A 500 16.65 -11.65 -8.06
C TYR A 500 17.06 -11.72 -9.54
N LYS A 501 18.08 -10.93 -9.95
CA LYS A 501 18.61 -10.99 -11.32
C LYS A 501 19.24 -12.34 -11.64
N GLU A 502 19.99 -12.91 -10.69
CA GLU A 502 20.59 -14.24 -10.80
C GLU A 502 19.53 -15.32 -11.02
N VAL A 503 18.55 -15.45 -10.12
CA VAL A 503 17.45 -16.42 -10.23
C VAL A 503 16.62 -16.20 -11.50
N HIS A 504 16.39 -14.94 -11.91
CA HIS A 504 15.72 -14.65 -13.18
C HIS A 504 16.55 -15.11 -14.39
N GLY A 505 17.87 -14.93 -14.34
CA GLY A 505 18.81 -15.45 -15.33
C GLY A 505 18.75 -16.97 -15.44
N GLU A 506 18.87 -17.67 -14.31
CA GLU A 506 18.75 -19.14 -14.24
C GLU A 506 17.42 -19.63 -14.82
N LEU A 507 16.30 -19.03 -14.41
CA LEU A 507 14.96 -19.38 -14.89
C LEU A 507 14.81 -19.15 -16.41
N SER A 508 15.37 -18.05 -16.92
CA SER A 508 15.39 -17.77 -18.36
C SER A 508 16.23 -18.79 -19.14
N GLY A 509 17.36 -19.22 -18.58
CA GLY A 509 18.21 -20.27 -19.14
C GLY A 509 17.61 -21.68 -19.04
N MET A 510 16.85 -21.98 -17.99
CA MET A 510 16.04 -23.21 -17.89
C MET A 510 14.91 -23.22 -18.92
N LYS A 511 14.14 -22.13 -19.03
CA LYS A 511 13.10 -21.97 -20.03
C LYS A 511 13.64 -22.14 -21.45
N SER A 512 14.77 -21.49 -21.76
CA SER A 512 15.40 -21.57 -23.09
C SER A 512 15.95 -22.97 -23.41
N ARG A 513 16.32 -23.77 -22.39
CA ARG A 513 16.66 -25.18 -22.54
C ARG A 513 15.42 -26.03 -22.82
N SER A 514 14.38 -25.91 -22.01
CA SER A 514 13.14 -26.69 -22.19
C SER A 514 12.43 -26.37 -23.51
N GLU A 515 12.46 -25.11 -23.98
CA GLU A 515 11.91 -24.74 -25.30
C GLU A 515 12.67 -25.43 -26.44
N ARG A 516 14.01 -25.53 -26.37
CA ARG A 516 14.83 -26.26 -27.34
C ARG A 516 14.58 -27.77 -27.30
N GLU A 517 14.41 -28.34 -26.10
CA GLU A 517 14.06 -29.75 -25.92
C GLU A 517 12.67 -30.05 -26.50
N ILE A 518 11.67 -29.21 -26.24
CA ILE A 518 10.32 -29.32 -26.82
C ILE A 518 10.36 -29.21 -28.35
N GLN A 519 11.16 -28.29 -28.91
CA GLN A 519 11.34 -28.18 -30.37
C GLN A 519 11.99 -29.45 -30.95
N SER A 520 13.03 -29.98 -30.30
CA SER A 520 13.68 -31.23 -30.71
C SER A 520 12.73 -32.44 -30.65
N LEU A 521 11.93 -32.56 -29.58
CA LEU A 521 10.94 -33.63 -29.44
C LEU A 521 9.82 -33.53 -30.48
N ARG A 522 9.37 -32.31 -30.81
CA ARG A 522 8.39 -32.07 -31.89
C ARG A 522 8.94 -32.50 -33.26
N GLU A 523 10.20 -32.21 -33.55
CA GLU A 523 10.82 -32.61 -34.83
C GLU A 523 11.06 -34.13 -34.90
N HIS A 524 11.52 -34.76 -33.81
CA HIS A 524 11.59 -36.22 -33.72
C HIS A 524 10.22 -36.89 -33.94
N LEU A 525 9.15 -36.35 -33.33
CA LEU A 525 7.79 -36.84 -33.55
C LEU A 525 7.35 -36.67 -35.00
N ARG A 526 7.64 -35.52 -35.63
CA ARG A 526 7.35 -35.27 -37.05
C ARG A 526 8.04 -36.29 -37.95
N LEU A 527 9.33 -36.55 -37.73
CA LEU A 527 10.10 -37.54 -38.49
C LEU A 527 9.58 -38.96 -38.27
N ALA A 528 9.24 -39.34 -37.04
CA ALA A 528 8.64 -40.64 -36.73
C ALA A 528 7.28 -40.83 -37.43
N MET A 529 6.43 -39.79 -37.49
CA MET A 529 5.16 -39.83 -38.22
C MET A 529 5.37 -40.00 -39.73
N VAL A 530 6.37 -39.33 -40.33
CA VAL A 530 6.71 -39.50 -41.75
C VAL A 530 7.20 -40.93 -42.02
N ALA A 531 8.12 -41.45 -41.20
CA ALA A 531 8.64 -42.81 -41.36
C ALA A 531 7.55 -43.88 -41.23
N LEU A 532 6.58 -43.72 -40.31
CA LEU A 532 5.41 -44.58 -40.21
C LEU A 532 4.53 -44.52 -41.47
N GLN A 533 4.32 -43.32 -42.04
CA GLN A 533 3.54 -43.15 -43.26
C GLN A 533 4.24 -43.76 -44.49
N GLU A 534 5.56 -43.67 -44.58
CA GLU A 534 6.36 -44.32 -45.63
C GLU A 534 6.34 -45.84 -45.48
N GLY A 535 6.47 -46.37 -44.25
CA GLY A 535 6.32 -47.81 -43.98
C GLY A 535 4.95 -48.35 -44.38
N GLN A 536 3.86 -47.61 -44.12
CA GLN A 536 2.52 -47.97 -44.58
C GLN A 536 2.40 -47.98 -46.10
N LYS A 537 2.97 -46.98 -46.79
CA LYS A 537 2.98 -46.92 -48.27
C LYS A 537 3.75 -48.09 -48.89
N LEU A 538 4.90 -48.44 -48.32
CA LEU A 538 5.73 -49.55 -48.80
C LEU A 538 5.07 -50.92 -48.53
N GLY A 539 4.43 -51.11 -47.37
CA GLY A 539 3.66 -52.31 -47.07
C GLY A 539 2.51 -52.54 -48.07
N ASN A 540 1.74 -51.49 -48.35
CA ASN A 540 0.65 -51.53 -49.34
C ASN A 540 1.14 -51.75 -50.79
N SER A 541 2.44 -51.56 -51.06
CA SER A 541 3.04 -51.76 -52.38
C SER A 541 3.69 -53.15 -52.57
N LEU A 542 3.60 -54.01 -51.54
CA LEU A 542 4.11 -55.39 -51.53
C LEU A 542 2.98 -56.45 -51.49
N GLU A 543 1.71 -56.03 -51.38
CA GLU A 543 0.52 -56.90 -51.49
C GLU A 543 -0.17 -56.85 -52.88
N HIS A 544 0.56 -56.40 -53.91
CA HIS A 544 0.18 -56.45 -55.33
C HIS A 544 1.24 -57.17 -56.16
#